data_AF-A0A1H7AX44-F1
#
_entry.id   AF-A0A1H7AX44-F1
#
_cell.length_a   1.000
_cell.length_b   1.000
_cell.length_c   1.000
_cell.angle_alpha   90.00
_cell.angle_beta   90.00
_cell.angle_gamma   90.00
#
_symmetry.space_group_name_H-M   'P 1'
#
loop_
_entity.id
_entity.type
_entity.pdbx_description
1 polymer ?
#
loop_
_entity_poly.entity_id
_entity_poly.type
_entity_poly.pdbx_seq_one_letter_code
_entity_poly.pdbx_strand_id
1 'polypeptide(L)'
;MRRRLAFLIAAALLNVAGAASAKSPDRCSPAIAKSTDIETIQSNYRDWAGQCVRVQGLGIDRHLYADRQALTEHTPPFGEGALRSIVLYPNNKTGRLPENRPRMIEVTGRVGSCQDANDAIAEMQTGAPDQIIMVGGYCHTSLATYISPSHIRVIDPTRPARLTEAEVPPEQRDIMDAPTDWPALPAMRDTAHALFNALAKRDRAAFVRLSEPYYDWPIPAKEAKQNFARLTAPKAAFAHVPAATQQERAFTERLMPEEGTPSGLLLCRCKTSDCTGKWPALRRDADNLPERPYLCIAANNYLLGPGKATVIQATAPLAKDGFAEPSAP
;
A
#
# COMPACT_ATOMS: atom_id res chain seq x y z
N MET A 1 30.34 -10.28 -84.15
CA MET A 1 29.68 -9.34 -83.21
C MET A 1 29.47 -10.02 -81.86
N ARG A 2 30.23 -9.65 -80.83
CA ARG A 2 29.89 -9.86 -79.40
C ARG A 2 30.86 -9.02 -78.56
N ARG A 3 30.35 -7.89 -78.06
CA ARG A 3 30.99 -6.95 -77.13
C ARG A 3 31.27 -7.66 -75.81
N ARG A 4 32.49 -7.58 -75.26
CA ARG A 4 32.76 -7.86 -73.84
C ARG A 4 32.96 -6.53 -73.14
N LEU A 5 32.00 -6.22 -72.26
CA LEU A 5 31.93 -5.03 -71.43
C LEU A 5 32.90 -5.20 -70.26
N ALA A 6 33.79 -4.23 -70.06
CA ALA A 6 34.63 -4.12 -68.88
C ALA A 6 33.79 -3.61 -67.71
N PHE A 7 33.81 -4.31 -66.58
CA PHE A 7 33.22 -3.84 -65.32
C PHE A 7 34.30 -3.10 -64.52
N LEU A 8 34.17 -1.79 -64.43
CA LEU A 8 34.87 -0.92 -63.49
C LEU A 8 34.21 -1.07 -62.11
N ILE A 9 34.94 -1.58 -61.13
CA ILE A 9 34.54 -1.57 -59.72
C ILE A 9 35.04 -0.25 -59.11
N ALA A 10 34.11 0.67 -58.86
CA ALA A 10 34.37 1.88 -58.11
C ALA A 10 34.28 1.57 -56.60
N ALA A 11 35.39 1.70 -55.88
CA ALA A 11 35.44 1.65 -54.43
C ALA A 11 34.90 2.96 -53.84
N ALA A 12 33.69 2.93 -53.31
CA ALA A 12 33.16 4.02 -52.50
C ALA A 12 33.72 3.92 -51.08
N LEU A 13 34.66 4.80 -50.76
CA LEU A 13 35.11 5.11 -49.40
C LEU A 13 33.95 5.73 -48.61
N LEU A 14 33.22 4.90 -47.86
CA LEU A 14 32.29 5.37 -46.85
C LEU A 14 33.08 5.79 -45.61
N ASN A 15 33.19 7.11 -45.43
CA ASN A 15 33.54 7.73 -44.16
C ASN A 15 32.57 7.24 -43.08
N VAL A 16 33.05 6.35 -42.21
CA VAL A 16 32.39 6.01 -40.96
C VAL A 16 32.55 7.24 -40.06
N ALA A 17 31.57 8.13 -40.12
CA ALA A 17 31.37 9.15 -39.11
C ALA A 17 31.30 8.44 -37.75
N GLY A 18 32.19 8.85 -36.84
CA GLY A 18 32.28 8.29 -35.49
C GLY A 18 30.90 8.32 -34.85
N ALA A 19 30.38 7.13 -34.54
CA ALA A 19 29.33 6.98 -33.56
C ALA A 19 29.87 7.57 -32.26
N ALA A 20 29.50 8.82 -31.97
CA ALA A 20 29.66 9.41 -30.66
C ALA A 20 29.08 8.39 -29.68
N SER A 21 29.97 7.79 -28.87
CA SER A 21 29.57 6.91 -27.79
C SER A 21 28.56 7.69 -26.97
N ALA A 22 27.27 7.35 -27.12
CA ALA A 22 26.20 7.96 -26.34
C ALA A 22 26.63 7.75 -24.90
N LYS A 23 27.02 8.84 -24.21
CA LYS A 23 27.40 8.80 -22.80
C LYS A 23 26.34 7.96 -22.12
N SER A 24 26.74 6.80 -21.58
CA SER A 24 25.87 5.96 -20.77
C SER A 24 25.12 6.93 -19.86
N PRO A 25 23.77 6.98 -19.89
CA PRO A 25 23.02 7.97 -19.14
C PRO A 25 23.57 7.97 -17.72
N ASP A 26 24.10 9.12 -17.28
CA ASP A 26 24.87 9.21 -16.05
C ASP A 26 24.10 8.47 -14.95
N ARG A 27 24.73 7.42 -14.39
CA ARG A 27 24.02 6.54 -13.44
C ARG A 27 23.60 7.40 -12.25
N CYS A 28 22.30 7.45 -11.98
CA CYS A 28 21.79 8.21 -10.84
C CYS A 28 22.46 7.68 -9.57
N SER A 29 23.06 8.59 -8.80
CA SER A 29 23.85 8.27 -7.61
C SER A 29 23.73 9.40 -6.59
N PRO A 30 23.99 9.13 -5.29
CA PRO A 30 23.88 10.16 -4.26
C PRO A 30 24.75 11.40 -4.50
N ALA A 31 25.86 11.27 -5.24
CA ALA A 31 26.80 12.36 -5.49
C ALA A 31 26.30 13.39 -6.51
N ILE A 32 25.42 12.99 -7.44
CA ILE A 32 24.89 13.87 -8.51
C ILE A 32 23.42 14.21 -8.32
N ALA A 33 22.76 13.59 -7.34
CA ALA A 33 21.34 13.74 -7.12
C ALA A 33 21.00 15.12 -6.55
N LYS A 34 20.02 15.79 -7.14
CA LYS A 34 19.50 17.07 -6.64
C LYS A 34 18.62 16.81 -5.42
N SER A 35 18.90 17.51 -4.31
CA SER A 35 18.06 17.44 -3.11
C SER A 35 16.72 18.13 -3.38
N THR A 36 15.61 17.49 -3.02
CA THR A 36 14.25 18.03 -3.13
C THR A 36 13.32 17.29 -2.16
N ASP A 37 12.08 17.77 -2.02
CA ASP A 37 11.00 17.09 -1.29
C ASP A 37 9.95 16.50 -2.24
N ILE A 38 8.99 15.76 -1.64
CA ILE A 38 7.93 15.06 -2.37
C ILE A 38 6.96 16.07 -2.98
N GLU A 39 6.54 17.06 -2.20
CA GLU A 39 5.57 18.08 -2.58
C GLU A 39 6.02 18.87 -3.81
N THR A 40 7.32 19.21 -3.89
CA THR A 40 7.93 19.91 -5.03
C THR A 40 7.94 19.04 -6.29
N ILE A 41 8.20 17.74 -6.15
CA ILE A 41 8.12 16.81 -7.28
C ILE A 41 6.67 16.69 -7.77
N GLN A 42 5.73 16.48 -6.85
CA GLN A 42 4.32 16.26 -7.20
C GLN A 42 3.68 17.51 -7.83
N SER A 43 3.98 18.70 -7.29
CA SER A 43 3.43 19.97 -7.81
C SER A 43 4.00 20.38 -9.18
N ASN A 44 5.21 19.94 -9.54
CA ASN A 44 5.90 20.35 -10.76
C ASN A 44 6.52 19.18 -11.51
N TYR A 45 5.79 18.06 -11.65
CA TYR A 45 6.32 16.82 -12.22
C TYR A 45 7.11 17.02 -13.52
N ARG A 46 6.61 17.86 -14.45
CA ARG A 46 7.24 18.09 -15.75
C ARG A 46 8.68 18.62 -15.64
N ASP A 47 8.99 19.42 -14.64
CA ASP A 47 10.34 19.96 -14.41
C ASP A 47 11.29 18.92 -13.80
N TRP A 48 10.72 17.90 -13.14
CA TRP A 48 11.45 16.85 -12.44
C TRP A 48 11.52 15.53 -13.21
N ALA A 49 10.71 15.34 -14.26
CA ALA A 49 10.65 14.13 -15.05
C ALA A 49 12.06 13.70 -15.53
N GLY A 50 12.45 12.47 -15.19
CA GLY A 50 13.75 11.90 -15.52
C GLY A 50 14.93 12.39 -14.67
N GLN A 51 14.77 13.44 -13.85
CA GLN A 51 15.83 13.99 -13.01
C GLN A 51 16.29 12.99 -11.95
N CYS A 52 17.59 13.00 -11.63
CA CYS A 52 18.13 12.24 -10.50
C CYS A 52 17.97 13.07 -9.21
N VAL A 53 17.17 12.56 -8.28
CA VAL A 53 16.78 13.27 -7.06
C VAL A 53 17.18 12.51 -5.81
N ARG A 54 17.32 13.25 -4.71
CA ARG A 54 17.47 12.72 -3.36
C ARG A 54 16.37 13.31 -2.48
N VAL A 55 15.53 12.43 -1.93
CA VAL A 55 14.32 12.79 -1.18
C VAL A 55 14.33 12.06 0.15
N GLN A 56 14.01 12.76 1.23
CA GLN A 56 13.87 12.18 2.56
C GLN A 56 12.39 12.04 2.91
N GLY A 57 12.05 11.01 3.67
CA GLY A 57 10.68 10.78 4.10
C GLY A 57 10.51 9.52 4.92
N LEU A 58 9.29 9.28 5.33
CA LEU A 58 8.85 8.08 6.02
C LEU A 58 8.62 6.95 5.00
N GLY A 59 9.50 5.94 5.02
CA GLY A 59 9.43 4.81 4.11
C GLY A 59 8.56 3.68 4.66
N ILE A 60 7.54 3.29 3.89
CA ILE A 60 6.63 2.18 4.22
C ILE A 60 6.36 1.41 2.94
N ASP A 61 6.69 0.12 2.94
CA ASP A 61 6.46 -0.75 1.81
C ASP A 61 7.01 -0.24 0.45
N ARG A 62 6.12 0.28 -0.41
CA ARG A 62 6.41 0.85 -1.73
C ARG A 62 6.15 2.35 -1.80
N HIS A 63 6.04 3.02 -0.66
CA HIS A 63 5.74 4.44 -0.59
C HIS A 63 6.78 5.17 0.25
N LEU A 64 7.04 6.41 -0.14
CA LEU A 64 7.72 7.40 0.66
C LEU A 64 6.71 8.51 0.97
N TYR A 65 6.46 8.74 2.25
CA TYR A 65 5.60 9.80 2.76
C TYR A 65 6.46 10.97 3.25
N ALA A 66 6.01 12.21 3.06
CA ALA A 66 6.78 13.39 3.50
C ALA A 66 7.02 13.36 5.01
N ASP A 67 5.99 12.98 5.77
CA ASP A 67 6.01 12.79 7.21
C ASP A 67 4.89 11.84 7.66
N ARG A 68 4.62 11.77 8.97
CA ARG A 68 3.50 10.99 9.51
C ARG A 68 2.14 11.56 9.12
N GLN A 69 1.99 12.89 9.01
CA GLN A 69 0.72 13.51 8.66
C GLN A 69 0.32 13.22 7.21
N ALA A 70 1.29 12.98 6.32
CA ALA A 70 1.01 12.50 4.96
C ALA A 70 0.28 11.13 4.91
N LEU A 71 0.18 10.41 6.03
CA LEU A 71 -0.61 9.16 6.12
C LEU A 71 -2.13 9.40 6.16
N THR A 72 -2.56 10.62 6.49
CA THR A 72 -3.98 11.03 6.52
C THR A 72 -4.49 11.45 5.15
N GLU A 73 -3.60 11.57 4.17
CA GLU A 73 -3.98 11.97 2.83
C GLU A 73 -4.87 10.91 2.20
N HIS A 74 -6.10 11.31 1.86
CA HIS A 74 -7.02 10.46 1.12
C HIS A 74 -6.55 10.39 -0.34
N THR A 75 -5.64 9.46 -0.61
CA THR A 75 -5.23 9.16 -1.98
C THR A 75 -6.11 8.05 -2.53
N PRO A 76 -6.65 8.18 -3.75
CA PRO A 76 -7.17 7.05 -4.50
C PRO A 76 -6.26 5.83 -4.39
N PRO A 77 -6.79 4.61 -4.55
CA PRO A 77 -5.98 3.41 -4.63
C PRO A 77 -4.78 3.69 -5.54
N PHE A 78 -3.58 3.36 -5.05
CA PHE A 78 -2.33 3.46 -5.82
C PHE A 78 -1.73 4.87 -6.01
N GLY A 79 -2.19 5.89 -5.26
CA GLY A 79 -1.42 7.13 -5.05
C GLY A 79 -1.57 8.20 -6.14
N GLU A 80 -2.53 8.06 -7.05
CA GLU A 80 -2.85 9.10 -8.03
C GLU A 80 -3.34 10.37 -7.32
N GLY A 81 -2.81 11.53 -7.69
CA GLY A 81 -3.17 12.81 -7.06
C GLY A 81 -2.59 13.03 -5.66
N ALA A 82 -1.75 12.12 -5.16
CA ALA A 82 -1.05 12.31 -3.88
C ALA A 82 -0.10 13.51 -3.94
N LEU A 83 -0.21 14.42 -2.98
CA LEU A 83 0.62 15.60 -2.82
C LEU A 83 1.82 15.32 -1.91
N ARG A 84 1.64 14.51 -0.86
CA ARG A 84 2.63 14.34 0.21
C ARG A 84 3.14 12.90 0.33
N SER A 85 2.83 12.06 -0.65
CA SER A 85 3.44 10.75 -0.81
C SER A 85 3.84 10.50 -2.25
N ILE A 86 4.82 9.61 -2.45
CA ILE A 86 5.29 9.20 -3.76
C ILE A 86 5.59 7.71 -3.78
N VAL A 87 5.25 7.06 -4.89
CA VAL A 87 5.50 5.63 -5.07
C VAL A 87 7.00 5.39 -5.28
N LEU A 88 7.53 4.34 -4.67
CA LEU A 88 8.86 3.80 -4.93
C LEU A 88 8.73 2.64 -5.91
N TYR A 89 9.14 2.87 -7.15
CA TYR A 89 9.02 1.89 -8.21
C TYR A 89 9.88 0.66 -7.89
N PRO A 90 9.30 -0.56 -7.85
CA PRO A 90 10.05 -1.75 -7.51
C PRO A 90 11.19 -1.99 -8.50
N ASN A 91 12.38 -2.29 -8.00
CA ASN A 91 13.45 -2.80 -8.85
C ASN A 91 14.28 -3.84 -8.10
N ASN A 92 15.12 -4.55 -8.86
CA ASN A 92 15.95 -5.63 -8.35
C ASN A 92 17.15 -5.16 -7.51
N LYS A 93 17.46 -3.86 -7.47
CA LYS A 93 18.64 -3.31 -6.79
C LYS A 93 18.33 -2.84 -5.38
N THR A 94 17.16 -2.24 -5.19
CA THR A 94 16.69 -1.74 -3.90
C THR A 94 15.45 -2.55 -3.54
N GLY A 95 15.63 -3.57 -2.70
CA GLY A 95 14.53 -4.44 -2.28
C GLY A 95 13.35 -3.66 -1.71
N ARG A 96 12.18 -4.30 -1.70
CA ARG A 96 10.94 -3.76 -1.10
C ARG A 96 11.19 -3.37 0.37
N LEU A 97 10.70 -2.21 0.80
CA LEU A 97 10.77 -1.88 2.22
C LEU A 97 9.85 -2.85 2.99
N PRO A 98 10.20 -3.27 4.21
CA PRO A 98 9.28 -4.03 5.03
C PRO A 98 8.07 -3.16 5.38
N GLU A 99 6.87 -3.62 5.01
CA GLU A 99 5.59 -2.96 5.29
C GLU A 99 5.41 -2.69 6.79
N ASN A 100 5.88 -3.60 7.65
CA ASN A 100 5.71 -3.55 9.10
C ASN A 100 6.85 -2.90 9.88
N ARG A 101 7.71 -2.12 9.21
CA ARG A 101 8.86 -1.45 9.86
C ARG A 101 9.04 -0.05 9.29
N PRO A 102 8.10 0.86 9.60
CA PRO A 102 8.14 2.24 9.13
C PRO A 102 9.37 2.92 9.75
N ARG A 103 10.06 3.75 8.97
CA ARG A 103 11.29 4.42 9.39
C ARG A 103 11.62 5.59 8.47
N MET A 104 12.40 6.55 8.97
CA MET A 104 12.87 7.65 8.12
C MET A 104 14.00 7.16 7.22
N ILE A 105 13.83 7.39 5.93
CA ILE A 105 14.78 7.00 4.89
C ILE A 105 15.09 8.17 3.97
N GLU A 106 16.23 8.07 3.30
CA GLU A 106 16.62 8.88 2.18
C GLU A 106 16.64 8.00 0.94
N VAL A 107 15.88 8.37 -0.07
CA VAL A 107 15.82 7.70 -1.36
C VAL A 107 16.57 8.54 -2.39
N THR A 108 17.51 7.92 -3.09
CA THR A 108 18.10 8.49 -4.30
C THR A 108 17.60 7.73 -5.51
N GLY A 109 17.03 8.40 -6.50
CA GLY A 109 16.46 7.74 -7.67
C GLY A 109 16.08 8.71 -8.78
N ARG A 110 15.57 8.16 -9.88
CA ARG A 110 15.04 8.97 -10.98
C ARG A 110 13.54 9.15 -10.83
N VAL A 111 13.04 10.37 -11.02
CA VAL A 111 11.60 10.65 -11.05
C VAL A 111 11.03 10.14 -12.39
N GLY A 112 9.88 9.48 -12.32
CA GLY A 112 9.11 9.06 -13.49
C GLY A 112 7.62 9.14 -13.22
N SER A 113 6.82 8.88 -14.24
CA SER A 113 5.37 8.81 -14.13
C SER A 113 4.84 7.57 -14.83
N CYS A 114 3.88 6.93 -14.19
CA CYS A 114 3.13 5.86 -14.81
C CYS A 114 2.23 6.38 -15.94
N GLN A 115 1.74 7.62 -15.86
CA GLN A 115 1.00 8.24 -16.95
C GLN A 115 1.86 8.35 -18.21
N ASP A 116 3.07 8.91 -18.11
CA ASP A 116 3.97 9.06 -19.26
C ASP A 116 4.33 7.70 -19.89
N ALA A 117 4.45 6.64 -19.07
CA ALA A 117 4.66 5.29 -19.56
C ALA A 117 3.43 4.76 -20.33
N ASN A 118 2.21 5.05 -19.88
CA ASN A 118 0.98 4.68 -20.59
C ASN A 118 0.84 5.45 -21.90
N ASP A 119 1.10 6.76 -21.89
CA ASP A 119 1.02 7.62 -23.08
C ASP A 119 1.98 7.16 -24.16
N ALA A 120 3.22 6.81 -23.79
CA ALA A 120 4.20 6.26 -24.73
C ALA A 120 3.74 4.95 -25.38
N ILE A 121 3.07 4.07 -24.62
CA ILE A 121 2.53 2.82 -25.16
C ILE A 121 1.37 3.09 -26.14
N ALA A 122 0.49 4.02 -25.80
CA ALA A 122 -0.62 4.43 -26.67
C ALA A 122 -0.11 5.04 -27.99
N GLU A 123 0.97 5.84 -27.94
CA GLU A 123 1.63 6.36 -29.13
C GLU A 123 2.23 5.23 -29.99
N MET A 124 2.93 4.27 -29.37
CA MET A 124 3.48 3.10 -30.08
C MET A 124 2.38 2.27 -30.76
N GLN A 125 1.25 2.06 -30.09
CA GLN A 125 0.09 1.36 -30.65
C GLN A 125 -0.50 2.08 -31.85
N THR A 126 -0.59 3.41 -31.78
CA THR A 126 -1.08 4.24 -32.88
C THR A 126 -0.12 4.23 -34.08
N GLY A 127 1.19 4.22 -33.83
CA GLY A 127 2.22 4.18 -34.87
C GLY A 127 2.42 2.80 -35.53
N ALA A 128 1.90 1.73 -34.93
CA ALA A 128 2.04 0.36 -35.43
C ALA A 128 0.72 -0.44 -35.27
N PRO A 129 -0.37 -0.05 -35.96
CA PRO A 129 -1.70 -0.62 -35.75
C PRO A 129 -1.80 -2.13 -36.08
N ASP A 130 -0.89 -2.64 -36.92
CA ASP A 130 -0.85 -4.05 -37.33
C ASP A 130 0.14 -4.90 -36.50
N GLN A 131 0.69 -4.37 -35.40
CA GLN A 131 1.63 -5.08 -34.54
C GLN A 131 1.07 -5.37 -33.15
N ILE A 132 1.44 -6.53 -32.58
CA ILE A 132 1.19 -6.83 -31.17
C ILE A 132 2.35 -6.28 -30.35
N ILE A 133 2.09 -5.25 -29.56
CA ILE A 133 3.08 -4.68 -28.63
C ILE A 133 2.93 -5.38 -27.28
N MET A 134 3.99 -6.09 -26.87
CA MET A 134 4.07 -6.70 -25.54
C MET A 134 4.93 -5.84 -24.62
N VAL A 135 4.34 -5.28 -23.57
CA VAL A 135 5.05 -4.47 -22.56
C VAL A 135 5.07 -5.22 -21.24
N GLY A 136 6.26 -5.41 -20.67
CA GLY A 136 6.44 -6.03 -19.36
C GLY A 136 6.82 -5.00 -18.29
N GLY A 137 6.27 -5.16 -17.09
CA GLY A 137 6.67 -4.35 -15.93
C GLY A 137 6.12 -2.91 -15.91
N TYR A 138 5.13 -2.58 -16.72
CA TYR A 138 4.49 -1.26 -16.68
C TYR A 138 3.48 -1.16 -15.52
N CYS A 139 3.07 0.06 -15.18
CA CYS A 139 2.22 0.34 -14.02
C CYS A 139 0.83 -0.28 -14.18
N HIS A 140 0.52 -1.29 -13.38
CA HIS A 140 -0.69 -2.11 -13.56
C HIS A 140 -1.99 -1.43 -13.12
N THR A 141 -1.93 -0.47 -12.18
CA THR A 141 -3.13 0.09 -11.54
C THR A 141 -2.97 1.54 -11.09
N SER A 142 -1.89 2.22 -11.49
CA SER A 142 -1.58 3.58 -11.03
C SER A 142 -1.05 4.40 -12.19
N LEU A 143 -1.46 5.65 -12.27
CA LEU A 143 -0.92 6.72 -13.10
C LEU A 143 -0.01 7.66 -12.29
N ALA A 144 0.32 7.29 -11.05
CA ALA A 144 1.07 8.13 -10.13
C ALA A 144 2.49 8.44 -10.60
N THR A 145 2.99 9.58 -10.12
CA THR A 145 4.41 9.90 -10.09
C THR A 145 5.14 8.91 -9.17
N TYR A 146 6.33 8.49 -9.57
CA TYR A 146 7.17 7.59 -8.78
C TYR A 146 8.64 8.02 -8.77
N ILE A 147 9.39 7.50 -7.82
CA ILE A 147 10.86 7.48 -7.84
C ILE A 147 11.29 6.05 -8.15
N SER A 148 12.17 5.86 -9.14
CA SER A 148 12.88 4.60 -9.38
C SER A 148 14.19 4.61 -8.59
N PRO A 149 14.23 3.99 -7.39
CA PRO A 149 15.35 4.07 -6.47
C PRO A 149 16.62 3.42 -7.03
N SER A 150 17.73 4.14 -6.96
CA SER A 150 19.08 3.62 -7.17
C SER A 150 19.78 3.30 -5.85
N HIS A 151 19.40 3.99 -4.78
CA HIS A 151 19.94 3.83 -3.44
C HIS A 151 18.88 4.20 -2.40
N ILE A 152 18.81 3.44 -1.31
CA ILE A 152 17.97 3.75 -0.15
C ILE A 152 18.84 3.68 1.10
N ARG A 153 18.85 4.76 1.90
CA ARG A 153 19.58 4.86 3.15
C ARG A 153 18.59 5.02 4.30
N VAL A 154 18.75 4.25 5.38
CA VAL A 154 18.02 4.54 6.62
C VAL A 154 18.68 5.73 7.30
N ILE A 155 17.91 6.77 7.59
CA ILE A 155 18.39 7.97 8.29
C ILE A 155 18.16 7.79 9.79
N ASP A 156 16.96 7.37 10.16
CA ASP A 156 16.57 7.08 11.54
C ASP A 156 15.89 5.71 11.57
N PRO A 157 16.49 4.70 12.22
CA PRO A 157 15.90 3.38 12.36
C PRO A 157 14.79 3.34 13.42
N THR A 158 14.59 4.41 14.19
CA THR A 158 13.56 4.49 15.22
C THR A 158 12.18 4.33 14.59
N ARG A 159 11.37 3.47 15.21
CA ARG A 159 10.00 3.23 14.79
C ARG A 159 9.15 4.47 15.11
N PRO A 160 8.61 5.19 14.11
CA PRO A 160 7.80 6.36 14.34
C PRO A 160 6.50 5.96 15.06
N ALA A 161 6.00 6.84 15.93
CA ALA A 161 4.69 6.68 16.55
C ALA A 161 3.57 6.81 15.49
N ARG A 162 2.48 6.07 15.68
CA ARG A 162 1.25 6.30 14.91
C ARG A 162 0.64 7.65 15.31
N LEU A 163 -0.29 8.13 14.49
CA LEU A 163 -1.08 9.29 14.85
C LEU A 163 -2.12 8.92 15.92
N THR A 164 -2.36 9.85 16.84
CA THR A 164 -3.46 9.78 17.81
C THR A 164 -4.74 10.35 17.22
N GLU A 165 -5.90 10.07 17.84
CA GLU A 165 -7.16 10.72 17.45
C GLU A 165 -7.07 12.24 17.57
N ALA A 166 -6.34 12.77 18.56
CA ALA A 166 -6.18 14.21 18.76
C ALA A 166 -5.33 14.87 17.67
N GLU A 167 -4.39 14.13 17.07
CA GLU A 167 -3.53 14.62 15.98
C GLU A 167 -4.21 14.60 14.61
N VAL A 168 -5.30 13.84 14.44
CA VAL A 168 -6.00 13.69 13.16
C VAL A 168 -7.40 14.29 13.25
N PRO A 169 -7.64 15.45 12.59
CA PRO A 169 -8.97 16.03 12.49
C PRO A 169 -9.97 15.01 11.93
N PRO A 170 -11.23 14.96 12.42
CA PRO A 170 -12.21 13.95 12.00
C PRO A 170 -12.36 13.82 10.49
N GLU A 171 -12.30 14.92 9.74
CA GLU A 171 -12.40 15.00 8.29
C GLU A 171 -11.23 14.37 7.53
N GLN A 172 -10.06 14.21 8.17
CA GLN A 172 -8.87 13.58 7.58
C GLN A 172 -8.72 12.10 7.98
N ARG A 173 -9.63 11.56 8.79
CA ARG A 173 -9.61 10.14 9.16
C ARG A 173 -10.22 9.31 8.03
N ASP A 174 -9.52 8.25 7.61
CA ASP A 174 -10.02 7.25 6.66
C ASP A 174 -11.04 6.28 7.31
N ILE A 175 -11.24 6.39 8.63
CA ILE A 175 -12.25 5.70 9.40
C ILE A 175 -13.10 6.68 10.21
N MET A 176 -14.37 6.35 10.39
CA MET A 176 -15.32 7.10 11.22
C MET A 176 -16.15 6.15 12.09
N ASP A 177 -16.83 6.65 13.11
CA ASP A 177 -17.78 5.83 13.87
C ASP A 177 -18.87 5.27 12.94
N ALA A 178 -19.20 4.00 13.11
CA ALA A 178 -20.21 3.33 12.29
C ALA A 178 -21.59 3.98 12.52
N PRO A 179 -22.32 4.36 11.44
CA PRO A 179 -23.65 4.93 11.57
C PRO A 179 -24.59 3.97 12.29
N THR A 180 -25.34 4.46 13.29
CA THR A 180 -26.21 3.62 14.11
C THR A 180 -27.42 3.06 13.36
N ASP A 181 -27.80 3.71 12.26
CA ASP A 181 -28.89 3.34 11.37
C ASP A 181 -28.44 2.46 10.18
N TRP A 182 -27.15 2.11 10.09
CA TRP A 182 -26.63 1.23 9.04
C TRP A 182 -27.25 -0.18 9.15
N PRO A 183 -28.06 -0.64 8.17
CA PRO A 183 -28.82 -1.89 8.32
C PRO A 183 -27.96 -3.15 8.52
N ALA A 184 -26.74 -3.18 7.99
CA ALA A 184 -25.84 -4.32 8.13
C ALA A 184 -25.06 -4.32 9.46
N LEU A 185 -25.07 -3.20 10.22
CA LEU A 185 -24.28 -3.04 11.44
C LEU A 185 -24.54 -4.16 12.48
N PRO A 186 -25.79 -4.55 12.81
CA PRO A 186 -26.03 -5.60 13.80
C PRO A 186 -25.37 -6.93 13.40
N ALA A 187 -25.58 -7.38 12.17
CA ALA A 187 -25.05 -8.66 11.69
C ALA A 187 -23.51 -8.65 11.58
N MET A 188 -22.91 -7.54 11.17
CA MET A 188 -21.45 -7.40 11.14
C MET A 188 -20.85 -7.37 12.54
N ARG A 189 -21.47 -6.66 13.48
CA ARG A 189 -21.03 -6.61 14.89
C ARG A 189 -21.12 -7.98 15.55
N ASP A 190 -22.21 -8.72 15.32
CA ASP A 190 -22.39 -10.09 15.80
C ASP A 190 -21.31 -11.04 15.26
N THR A 191 -20.98 -10.92 13.97
CA THR A 191 -19.93 -11.73 13.34
C THR A 191 -18.54 -11.41 13.91
N ALA A 192 -18.24 -10.12 14.11
CA ALA A 192 -16.99 -9.70 14.75
C ALA A 192 -16.89 -10.19 16.21
N HIS A 193 -17.99 -10.09 16.98
CA HIS A 193 -18.08 -10.66 18.33
C HIS A 193 -17.89 -12.18 18.34
N ALA A 194 -18.45 -12.90 17.38
CA ALA A 194 -18.24 -14.33 17.22
C ALA A 194 -16.75 -14.67 16.97
N LEU A 195 -16.04 -13.86 16.18
CA LEU A 195 -14.61 -14.05 15.95
C LEU A 195 -13.77 -13.73 17.20
N PHE A 196 -14.10 -12.67 17.96
CA PHE A 196 -13.49 -12.41 19.27
C PHE A 196 -13.66 -13.62 20.20
N ASN A 197 -14.86 -14.19 20.25
CA ASN A 197 -15.17 -15.35 21.07
C ASN A 197 -14.39 -16.60 20.62
N ALA A 198 -14.25 -16.82 19.31
CA ALA A 198 -13.43 -17.91 18.78
C ALA A 198 -11.96 -17.77 19.20
N LEU A 199 -11.39 -16.56 19.12
CA LEU A 199 -10.02 -16.29 19.54
C LEU A 199 -9.84 -16.45 21.06
N ALA A 200 -10.81 -15.98 21.86
CA ALA A 200 -10.79 -16.10 23.32
C ALA A 200 -10.86 -17.56 23.78
N LYS A 201 -11.75 -18.36 23.18
CA LYS A 201 -11.95 -19.78 23.51
C LYS A 201 -10.96 -20.72 22.81
N ARG A 202 -10.04 -20.18 22.01
CA ARG A 202 -9.14 -20.95 21.15
C ARG A 202 -9.88 -21.91 20.21
N ASP A 203 -11.07 -21.54 19.74
CA ASP A 203 -11.86 -22.30 18.78
C ASP A 203 -11.37 -22.05 17.36
N ARG A 204 -10.39 -22.86 16.94
CA ARG A 204 -9.82 -22.79 15.59
C ARG A 204 -10.86 -23.06 14.49
N ALA A 205 -11.84 -23.93 14.73
CA ALA A 205 -12.82 -24.29 13.71
C ALA A 205 -13.79 -23.13 13.45
N ALA A 206 -14.27 -22.49 14.53
CA ALA A 206 -15.07 -21.27 14.40
C ALA A 206 -14.28 -20.14 13.74
N PHE A 207 -13.01 -19.95 14.11
CA PHE A 207 -12.16 -18.93 13.49
C PHE A 207 -12.06 -19.14 11.96
N VAL A 208 -11.71 -20.34 11.50
CA VAL A 208 -11.56 -20.61 10.06
C VAL A 208 -12.88 -20.40 9.32
N ARG A 209 -14.01 -20.86 9.89
CA ARG A 209 -15.34 -20.69 9.26
C ARG A 209 -15.72 -19.21 9.10
N LEU A 210 -15.40 -18.37 10.09
CA LEU A 210 -15.72 -16.94 10.07
C LEU A 210 -14.77 -16.15 9.17
N SER A 211 -13.48 -16.50 9.15
CA SER A 211 -12.47 -15.81 8.35
C SER A 211 -12.39 -16.29 6.90
N GLU A 212 -12.79 -17.51 6.60
CA GLU A 212 -12.79 -18.08 5.25
C GLU A 212 -14.12 -18.80 5.00
N PRO A 213 -15.22 -18.05 4.77
CA PRO A 213 -16.55 -18.64 4.69
C PRO A 213 -16.74 -19.57 3.48
N TYR A 214 -15.80 -19.59 2.52
CA TYR A 214 -15.72 -20.58 1.46
C TYR A 214 -14.88 -21.79 1.91
N TYR A 215 -15.47 -22.65 2.73
CA TYR A 215 -14.78 -23.77 3.39
C TYR A 215 -14.42 -24.94 2.44
N ASP A 216 -14.90 -24.91 1.20
CA ASP A 216 -14.76 -26.01 0.24
C ASP A 216 -13.42 -26.02 -0.51
N TRP A 217 -12.55 -25.02 -0.28
CA TRP A 217 -11.24 -24.94 -0.91
C TRP A 217 -10.09 -25.15 0.10
N PRO A 218 -9.19 -26.15 -0.10
CA PRO A 218 -8.20 -26.52 0.91
C PRO A 218 -7.11 -25.47 1.18
N ILE A 219 -6.83 -24.58 0.21
CA ILE A 219 -5.73 -23.60 0.31
C ILE A 219 -6.08 -22.46 1.29
N PRO A 220 -7.20 -21.72 1.16
CA PRO A 220 -7.60 -20.68 2.12
C PRO A 220 -7.69 -21.18 3.57
N ALA A 221 -8.22 -22.39 3.76
CA ALA A 221 -8.31 -23.00 5.09
C ALA A 221 -6.94 -23.22 5.75
N LYS A 222 -5.87 -23.44 4.96
CA LYS A 222 -4.50 -23.57 5.49
C LYS A 222 -3.99 -22.22 6.00
N GLU A 223 -4.20 -21.14 5.25
CA GLU A 223 -3.78 -19.80 5.65
C GLU A 223 -4.51 -19.34 6.92
N ALA A 224 -5.83 -19.52 6.99
CA ALA A 224 -6.60 -19.19 8.20
C ALA A 224 -6.12 -19.98 9.43
N LYS A 225 -5.78 -21.26 9.28
CA LYS A 225 -5.21 -22.06 10.39
C LYS A 225 -3.85 -21.50 10.85
N GLN A 226 -3.00 -21.07 9.92
CA GLN A 226 -1.72 -20.43 10.24
C GLN A 226 -1.93 -19.07 10.91
N ASN A 227 -2.88 -18.26 10.43
CA ASN A 227 -3.29 -16.99 11.03
C ASN A 227 -3.75 -17.18 12.46
N PHE A 228 -4.63 -18.17 12.70
CA PHE A 228 -5.09 -18.51 14.04
C PHE A 228 -3.92 -18.83 14.98
N ALA A 229 -2.99 -19.68 14.56
CA ALA A 229 -1.81 -20.03 15.38
C ALA A 229 -0.93 -18.80 15.69
N ARG A 230 -0.74 -17.90 14.71
CA ARG A 230 0.02 -16.66 14.91
C ARG A 230 -0.67 -15.69 15.86
N LEU A 231 -1.98 -15.50 15.73
CA LEU A 231 -2.76 -14.57 16.55
C LEU A 231 -2.92 -15.04 17.99
N THR A 232 -2.92 -16.36 18.22
CA THR A 232 -3.13 -16.97 19.54
C THR A 232 -1.84 -17.35 20.25
N ALA A 233 -0.67 -17.12 19.63
CA ALA A 233 0.63 -17.38 20.24
C ALA A 233 0.81 -16.56 21.55
N PRO A 234 1.63 -17.03 22.52
CA PRO A 234 1.73 -16.40 23.86
C PRO A 234 2.10 -14.91 23.88
N LYS A 235 2.79 -14.41 22.86
CA LYS A 235 3.22 -13.00 22.75
C LYS A 235 2.43 -12.21 21.70
N ALA A 236 1.41 -12.80 21.10
CA ALA A 236 0.58 -12.15 20.10
C ALA A 236 -0.51 -11.30 20.78
N ALA A 237 -1.09 -10.35 20.03
CA ALA A 237 -2.08 -9.44 20.59
C ALA A 237 -3.35 -10.14 21.10
N PHE A 238 -3.78 -11.23 20.44
CA PHE A 238 -4.90 -12.06 20.88
C PHE A 238 -4.47 -13.21 21.81
N ALA A 239 -3.29 -13.13 22.43
CA ALA A 239 -2.93 -14.03 23.52
C ALA A 239 -3.95 -13.92 24.68
N HIS A 240 -4.39 -12.69 24.95
CA HIS A 240 -5.42 -12.34 25.91
C HIS A 240 -6.49 -11.47 25.24
N VAL A 241 -7.66 -12.06 24.98
CA VAL A 241 -8.79 -11.32 24.43
C VAL A 241 -9.54 -10.65 25.58
N PRO A 242 -9.80 -9.33 25.52
CA PRO A 242 -10.56 -8.62 26.55
C PRO A 242 -11.97 -9.20 26.70
N ALA A 243 -12.49 -9.15 27.93
CA ALA A 243 -13.87 -9.54 28.20
C ALA A 243 -14.85 -8.70 27.37
N ALA A 244 -16.02 -9.27 27.04
CA ALA A 244 -17.05 -8.58 26.28
C ALA A 244 -17.64 -7.34 26.99
N THR A 245 -17.36 -7.17 28.29
CA THR A 245 -17.77 -6.02 29.10
C THR A 245 -16.86 -4.80 28.96
N GLN A 246 -15.74 -4.91 28.24
CA GLN A 246 -14.83 -3.80 28.00
C GLN A 246 -15.41 -2.78 27.02
N GLN A 247 -14.93 -1.54 27.09
CA GLN A 247 -15.30 -0.49 26.14
C GLN A 247 -15.06 -0.97 24.69
N GLU A 248 -16.01 -0.69 23.80
CA GLU A 248 -15.88 -0.98 22.38
C GLU A 248 -16.27 0.22 21.51
N ARG A 249 -15.68 0.29 20.32
CA ARG A 249 -16.05 1.21 19.25
C ARG A 249 -16.14 0.47 17.93
N ALA A 250 -17.18 0.81 17.17
CA ALA A 250 -17.43 0.32 15.84
C ALA A 250 -17.05 1.44 14.86
N PHE A 251 -16.12 1.14 13.96
CA PHE A 251 -15.70 2.05 12.91
C PHE A 251 -16.13 1.52 11.55
N THR A 252 -16.25 2.42 10.58
CA THR A 252 -16.39 2.11 9.16
C THR A 252 -15.43 2.95 8.36
N GLU A 253 -15.14 2.56 7.12
CA GLU A 253 -14.42 3.41 6.18
C GLU A 253 -15.18 4.73 5.92
N ARG A 254 -14.42 5.82 5.77
CA ARG A 254 -14.97 7.08 5.31
C ARG A 254 -15.25 6.96 3.82
N LEU A 255 -16.53 7.06 3.47
CA LEU A 255 -16.99 7.06 2.09
C LEU A 255 -17.04 8.48 1.53
N MET A 256 -16.69 8.60 0.25
CA MET A 256 -17.07 9.74 -0.57
C MET A 256 -18.60 9.73 -0.77
N PRO A 257 -19.26 10.89 -0.97
CA PRO A 257 -20.72 10.97 -1.12
C PRO A 257 -21.32 10.01 -2.15
N GLU A 258 -20.58 9.71 -3.21
CA GLU A 258 -20.93 8.82 -4.31
C GLU A 258 -20.76 7.32 -4.02
N GLU A 259 -20.04 6.93 -2.97
CA GLU A 259 -19.68 5.53 -2.68
C GLU A 259 -20.78 4.74 -1.92
N GLY A 260 -21.87 5.41 -1.56
CA GLY A 260 -23.09 4.75 -1.07
C GLY A 260 -22.99 4.25 0.38
N THR A 261 -23.28 2.96 0.59
CA THR A 261 -23.30 2.33 1.93
C THR A 261 -21.98 1.64 2.24
N PRO A 262 -21.49 1.70 3.50
CA PRO A 262 -20.22 1.08 3.81
C PRO A 262 -20.18 -0.43 3.60
N SER A 263 -19.01 -0.92 3.19
CA SER A 263 -18.82 -2.33 2.82
C SER A 263 -18.31 -3.19 3.98
N GLY A 264 -17.74 -2.54 5.01
CA GLY A 264 -17.13 -3.22 6.14
C GLY A 264 -17.17 -2.44 7.45
N LEU A 265 -17.18 -3.20 8.53
CA LEU A 265 -17.09 -2.79 9.91
C LEU A 265 -15.68 -3.09 10.42
N LEU A 266 -15.13 -2.19 11.23
CA LEU A 266 -13.96 -2.42 12.07
C LEU A 266 -14.40 -2.29 13.53
N LEU A 267 -14.53 -3.42 14.23
CA LEU A 267 -14.93 -3.44 15.63
C LEU A 267 -13.72 -3.57 16.54
N CYS A 268 -13.48 -2.56 17.37
CA CYS A 268 -12.36 -2.53 18.31
C CYS A 268 -12.84 -2.64 19.76
N ARG A 269 -12.15 -3.45 20.56
CA ARG A 269 -12.36 -3.61 22.01
C ARG A 269 -11.13 -3.15 22.78
N CYS A 270 -11.35 -2.41 23.86
CA CYS A 270 -10.28 -1.93 24.72
C CYS A 270 -9.65 -3.09 25.50
N LYS A 271 -8.32 -3.10 25.59
CA LYS A 271 -7.55 -4.04 26.42
C LYS A 271 -7.25 -3.49 27.81
N THR A 272 -7.39 -2.18 27.98
CA THR A 272 -7.20 -1.47 29.25
C THR A 272 -8.56 -1.06 29.81
N SER A 273 -8.59 -0.43 30.99
CA SER A 273 -9.83 0.09 31.56
C SER A 273 -10.42 1.27 30.76
N ASP A 274 -9.60 1.99 30.00
CA ASP A 274 -10.00 3.17 29.25
C ASP A 274 -9.12 3.39 28.00
N CYS A 275 -9.78 3.44 26.84
CA CYS A 275 -9.17 3.70 25.54
C CYS A 275 -9.52 5.07 24.96
N THR A 276 -10.08 5.98 25.76
CA THR A 276 -10.37 7.36 25.33
C THR A 276 -9.10 8.04 24.80
N GLY A 277 -9.17 8.57 23.58
CA GLY A 277 -8.05 9.18 22.85
C GLY A 277 -6.99 8.20 22.34
N LYS A 278 -7.16 6.90 22.59
CA LYS A 278 -6.23 5.84 22.23
C LYS A 278 -6.73 4.95 21.11
N TRP A 279 -7.95 5.14 20.60
CA TRP A 279 -8.49 4.36 19.49
C TRP A 279 -7.66 4.56 18.21
N PRO A 280 -7.78 3.65 17.22
CA PRO A 280 -7.17 3.89 15.92
C PRO A 280 -7.71 5.20 15.32
N ALA A 281 -6.81 6.03 14.78
CA ALA A 281 -7.19 7.25 14.06
C ALA A 281 -7.32 6.96 12.56
N LEU A 282 -6.51 6.03 12.07
CA LEU A 282 -6.53 5.53 10.70
C LEU A 282 -6.80 4.02 10.65
N ARG A 283 -7.32 3.50 9.54
CA ARG A 283 -7.56 2.05 9.34
C ARG A 283 -6.29 1.23 9.55
N ARG A 284 -5.15 1.76 9.10
CA ARG A 284 -3.82 1.16 9.28
C ARG A 284 -3.37 1.01 10.74
N ASP A 285 -3.92 1.81 11.65
CA ASP A 285 -3.60 1.72 13.08
C ASP A 285 -4.27 0.52 13.75
N ALA A 286 -5.25 -0.09 13.09
CA ALA A 286 -5.97 -1.25 13.60
C ALA A 286 -5.16 -2.57 13.50
N ASP A 287 -3.84 -2.51 13.34
CA ASP A 287 -2.91 -3.59 13.02
C ASP A 287 -2.76 -4.74 14.04
N ASN A 288 -3.40 -4.62 15.20
CA ASN A 288 -3.34 -5.58 16.30
C ASN A 288 -1.91 -5.93 16.73
N LEU A 289 -1.01 -4.94 16.84
CA LEU A 289 0.27 -5.16 17.53
C LEU A 289 0.05 -5.44 19.04
N PRO A 290 0.88 -6.28 19.69
CA PRO A 290 0.73 -6.64 21.10
C PRO A 290 0.65 -5.46 22.08
N GLU A 291 1.32 -4.36 21.76
CA GLU A 291 1.39 -3.12 22.53
C GLU A 291 0.17 -2.20 22.33
N ARG A 292 -0.69 -2.46 21.33
CA ARG A 292 -1.91 -1.65 21.14
C ARG A 292 -2.77 -1.68 22.40
N PRO A 293 -3.42 -0.56 22.78
CA PRO A 293 -4.35 -0.53 23.91
C PRO A 293 -5.71 -1.16 23.57
N TYR A 294 -5.92 -1.59 22.33
CA TYR A 294 -7.13 -2.22 21.81
C TYR A 294 -6.82 -3.47 20.98
N LEU A 295 -7.85 -4.25 20.67
CA LEU A 295 -7.86 -5.27 19.61
C LEU A 295 -9.01 -4.96 18.66
N CYS A 296 -8.79 -5.11 17.37
CA CYS A 296 -9.79 -4.86 16.33
C CYS A 296 -10.04 -6.10 15.48
N ILE A 297 -11.28 -6.28 15.03
CA ILE A 297 -11.72 -7.29 14.08
C ILE A 297 -12.45 -6.57 12.96
N ALA A 298 -12.08 -6.84 11.71
CA ALA A 298 -12.88 -6.39 10.58
C ALA A 298 -13.98 -7.41 10.28
N ALA A 299 -15.16 -6.94 9.90
CA ALA A 299 -16.22 -7.74 9.33
C ALA A 299 -16.73 -7.07 8.05
N ASN A 300 -16.93 -7.83 6.98
CA ASN A 300 -17.34 -7.27 5.70
C ASN A 300 -18.27 -8.22 4.96
N ASN A 301 -19.04 -7.66 4.04
CA ASN A 301 -19.79 -8.45 3.07
C ASN A 301 -18.80 -9.15 2.15
N TYR A 302 -18.93 -10.47 2.03
CA TYR A 302 -18.11 -11.31 1.19
C TYR A 302 -18.98 -12.01 0.14
N LEU A 303 -18.69 -11.74 -1.13
CA LEU A 303 -19.38 -12.35 -2.25
C LEU A 303 -18.77 -13.75 -2.51
N LEU A 304 -19.56 -14.81 -2.36
CA LEU A 304 -19.10 -16.20 -2.57
C LEU A 304 -18.81 -16.55 -4.05
N GLY A 305 -19.05 -15.62 -4.96
CA GLY A 305 -18.85 -15.74 -6.40
C GLY A 305 -20.05 -15.24 -7.20
N PRO A 306 -19.95 -15.18 -8.54
CA PRO A 306 -21.04 -14.75 -9.41
C PRO A 306 -22.31 -15.59 -9.17
N GLY A 307 -23.45 -14.93 -8.94
CA GLY A 307 -24.75 -15.59 -8.73
C GLY A 307 -24.91 -16.31 -7.37
N LYS A 308 -23.97 -16.16 -6.44
CA LYS A 308 -24.05 -16.77 -5.10
C LYS A 308 -24.46 -15.75 -4.03
N ALA A 309 -24.90 -16.28 -2.89
CA ALA A 309 -25.22 -15.47 -1.72
C ALA A 309 -24.00 -14.67 -1.21
N THR A 310 -24.29 -13.52 -0.60
CA THR A 310 -23.32 -12.77 0.20
C THR A 310 -23.35 -13.32 1.62
N VAL A 311 -22.18 -13.49 2.23
CA VAL A 311 -22.01 -13.87 3.63
C VAL A 311 -21.15 -12.84 4.33
N ILE A 312 -21.24 -12.72 5.65
CA ILE A 312 -20.36 -11.85 6.41
C ILE A 312 -19.10 -12.63 6.77
N GLN A 313 -17.95 -12.13 6.34
CA GLN A 313 -16.64 -12.61 6.73
C GLN A 313 -16.13 -11.76 7.89
N ALA A 314 -15.37 -12.34 8.81
CA ALA A 314 -14.65 -11.59 9.84
C ALA A 314 -13.17 -11.99 9.93
N THR A 315 -12.29 -11.00 10.02
CA THR A 315 -10.83 -11.19 9.98
C THR A 315 -10.13 -10.46 11.14
N ALA A 316 -9.08 -11.09 11.67
CA ALA A 316 -8.29 -10.60 12.81
C ALA A 316 -6.80 -10.27 12.53
N PRO A 317 -6.20 -10.55 11.36
CA PRO A 317 -5.04 -9.79 10.90
C PRO A 317 -5.53 -8.56 10.13
N LEU A 318 -5.26 -7.38 10.68
CA LEU A 318 -5.45 -6.13 9.97
C LEU A 318 -4.08 -5.64 9.51
N ALA A 319 -4.05 -4.73 8.52
CA ALA A 319 -2.84 -4.23 7.88
C ALA A 319 -1.74 -3.95 8.91
N LYS A 320 -0.50 -4.40 8.66
CA LYS A 320 0.59 -4.31 9.65
C LYS A 320 1.59 -3.27 9.22
N ASP A 321 1.22 -2.01 9.35
CA ASP A 321 2.14 -0.92 9.04
C ASP A 321 3.22 -0.75 10.10
N GLY A 322 3.01 -1.23 11.33
CA GLY A 322 4.09 -1.40 12.30
C GLY A 322 4.51 -0.13 13.06
N PHE A 323 3.68 0.91 13.13
CA PHE A 323 3.95 2.15 13.86
C PHE A 323 3.95 1.97 15.38
N ALA A 324 4.80 2.71 16.11
CA ALA A 324 4.87 2.68 17.57
C ALA A 324 3.57 3.20 18.21
N GLU A 325 3.21 2.69 19.38
CA GLU A 325 2.24 3.40 20.22
C GLU A 325 2.89 4.69 20.73
N PRO A 326 2.17 5.84 20.68
CA PRO A 326 2.63 7.06 21.31
C PRO A 326 2.89 6.82 22.80
N SER A 327 3.97 7.41 23.34
CA SER A 327 4.14 7.48 24.79
C SER A 327 2.92 8.20 25.39
N ALA A 328 2.45 7.75 26.54
CA ALA A 328 1.44 8.50 27.28
C ALA A 328 1.97 9.94 27.49
N PRO A 329 1.11 10.97 27.30
CA PRO A 329 1.50 12.35 27.54
C PRO A 329 1.92 12.59 28.98
#